data_AF-A0A3D0CCX0-F1
#
_entry.id   AF-A0A3D0CCX0-F1
#
_cell.length_a   1.000
_cell.length_b   1.000
_cell.length_c   1.000
_cell.angle_alpha   90.00
_cell.angle_beta   90.00
_cell.angle_gamma   90.00
#
_symmetry.space_group_name_H-M   'P 1'
#
loop_
_entity.id
_entity.type
_entity.pdbx_description
1 polymer ?
#
loop_
_entity_poly.entity_id
_entity_poly.type
_entity_poly.pdbx_seq_one_letter_code
_entity_poly.pdbx_strand_id
1 'polypeptide(L)'
;IKTPRQAWTYNTGQRRVRRAPNVAYDAPGTASDGLRTTDDFDMYNGAPNRYNWTLKGKQELLIPYNDYRLHSDKVKYADILQAGHINPDLVRYEKHRVWVVEANLKENTRHIYKKRVFYIDEDSWQVAVTDIYDNRDELYRVGVAHAINYYDVPTLWSTLDVFHDIQSRRYIAIGLDNEAKMYDFSKQLNERDFTPAALRREGRR
;
A
#
# COMPACT_ATOMS: atom_id res chain seq x y z
N ILE A 1 9.79 -19.46 -6.94
CA ILE A 1 8.36 -19.12 -7.19
C ILE A 1 7.84 -20.05 -8.27
N LYS A 2 6.71 -20.73 -8.04
CA LYS A 2 6.13 -21.68 -9.01
C LYS A 2 5.43 -20.98 -10.19
N THR A 3 4.72 -19.88 -9.92
CA THR A 3 4.06 -19.05 -10.93
C THR A 3 4.35 -17.58 -10.67
N PRO A 4 5.15 -16.89 -11.51
CA PRO A 4 5.40 -15.46 -11.39
C PRO A 4 4.12 -14.63 -11.57
N ARG A 5 4.06 -13.44 -10.95
CA ARG A 5 2.95 -12.49 -11.13
C ARG A 5 2.72 -12.22 -12.61
N GLN A 6 1.45 -12.28 -13.02
CA GLN A 6 1.01 -11.90 -14.36
C GLN A 6 0.14 -10.66 -14.22
N ALA A 7 0.48 -9.60 -14.95
CA ALA A 7 -0.26 -8.35 -14.94
C ALA A 7 -0.57 -7.91 -16.37
N TRP A 8 -1.67 -7.19 -16.54
CA TRP A 8 -2.12 -6.63 -17.80
C TRP A 8 -2.55 -5.19 -17.60
N THR A 9 -2.32 -4.35 -18.59
CA THR A 9 -2.71 -2.94 -18.60
C THR A 9 -3.47 -2.64 -19.88
N TYR A 10 -4.55 -1.87 -19.78
CA TYR A 10 -5.24 -1.32 -20.93
C TYR A 10 -4.57 -0.01 -21.36
N ASN A 11 -4.08 0.05 -22.59
CA ASN A 11 -3.59 1.29 -23.19
C ASN A 11 -4.75 1.97 -23.91
N THR A 12 -5.21 3.10 -23.37
CA THR A 12 -6.35 3.87 -23.90
C THR A 12 -6.07 4.43 -25.29
N GLY A 13 -4.87 5.00 -25.52
CA GLY A 13 -4.48 5.56 -26.82
C GLY A 13 -4.46 4.55 -27.96
N GLN A 14 -4.03 3.31 -27.68
CA GLN A 14 -4.00 2.22 -28.67
C GLN A 14 -5.22 1.30 -28.59
N ARG A 15 -6.11 1.50 -27.60
CA ARG A 15 -7.27 0.65 -27.28
C ARG A 15 -6.96 -0.84 -27.17
N ARG A 16 -5.78 -1.18 -26.63
CA ARG A 16 -5.28 -2.56 -26.54
C ARG A 16 -4.88 -2.93 -25.13
N VAL A 17 -5.17 -4.16 -24.75
CA VAL A 17 -4.63 -4.80 -23.54
C VAL A 17 -3.25 -5.36 -23.86
N ARG A 18 -2.27 -5.04 -23.02
CA ARG A 18 -0.90 -5.58 -23.12
C ARG A 18 -0.51 -6.22 -21.79
N ARG A 19 0.32 -7.25 -21.86
CA ARG A 19 0.96 -7.81 -20.66
C ARG A 19 1.95 -6.78 -20.11
N ALA A 20 1.94 -6.59 -18.80
CA ALA A 20 2.79 -5.66 -18.08
C ALA A 20 3.79 -6.44 -17.22
N PRO A 21 4.86 -7.00 -17.80
CA PRO A 21 5.80 -7.88 -17.10
C PRO A 21 6.56 -7.17 -15.97
N ASN A 22 6.65 -5.85 -16.04
CA ASN A 22 7.40 -5.04 -15.08
C ASN A 22 6.59 -4.69 -13.83
N VAL A 23 5.31 -5.05 -13.71
CA VAL A 23 4.50 -4.75 -12.51
C VAL A 23 4.82 -5.72 -11.38
N ALA A 24 6.06 -5.65 -10.88
CA ALA A 24 6.53 -6.46 -9.78
C ALA A 24 7.71 -5.78 -9.06
N TYR A 25 7.86 -6.08 -7.78
CA TYR A 25 9.02 -5.69 -6.97
C TYR A 25 9.28 -4.17 -7.01
N ASP A 26 10.51 -3.76 -7.33
CA ASP A 26 11.04 -2.39 -7.32
C ASP A 26 10.62 -1.52 -8.50
N ALA A 27 9.77 -2.01 -9.39
CA ALA A 27 9.22 -1.16 -10.45
C ALA A 27 8.38 -0.04 -9.83
N PRO A 28 8.44 1.20 -10.39
CA PRO A 28 7.65 2.31 -9.89
C PRO A 28 6.16 1.97 -9.79
N GLY A 29 5.55 2.33 -8.66
CA GLY A 29 4.12 2.18 -8.45
C GLY A 29 3.30 2.95 -9.50
N THR A 30 2.16 2.40 -9.91
CA THR A 30 1.23 3.11 -10.80
C THR A 30 0.77 4.41 -10.14
N ALA A 31 0.87 5.52 -10.91
CA ALA A 31 0.48 6.86 -10.47
C ALA A 31 1.14 7.31 -9.14
N SER A 32 2.32 6.78 -8.79
CA SER A 32 3.00 7.12 -7.54
C SER A 32 4.04 8.24 -7.65
N ASP A 33 4.32 8.71 -8.86
CA ASP A 33 5.45 9.60 -9.16
C ASP A 33 6.79 9.10 -8.55
N GLY A 34 6.96 7.77 -8.53
CA GLY A 34 8.15 7.12 -7.98
C GLY A 34 8.21 7.06 -6.45
N LEU A 35 7.24 7.62 -5.71
CA LEU A 35 7.23 7.68 -4.23
C LEU A 35 6.91 6.35 -3.52
N ARG A 36 6.56 5.32 -4.29
CA ARG A 36 6.48 3.92 -3.84
C ARG A 36 6.77 2.96 -4.98
N THR A 37 7.16 1.73 -4.66
CA THR A 37 7.31 0.65 -5.64
C THR A 37 5.97 -0.06 -5.87
N THR A 38 5.99 -1.03 -6.77
CA THR A 38 4.85 -1.90 -7.04
C THR A 38 4.57 -2.83 -5.87
N ASP A 39 5.62 -3.31 -5.20
CA ASP A 39 5.48 -4.24 -4.08
C ASP A 39 5.18 -3.57 -2.73
N ASP A 40 5.13 -2.24 -2.66
CA ASP A 40 4.69 -1.45 -1.50
C ASP A 40 3.17 -1.26 -1.42
N PHE A 41 2.41 -1.64 -2.45
CA PHE A 41 0.96 -1.42 -2.47
C PHE A 41 0.27 -2.26 -1.39
N ASP A 42 -0.65 -1.65 -0.64
CA ASP A 42 -1.20 -2.18 0.63
C ASP A 42 -0.08 -2.56 1.60
N MET A 43 0.90 -1.66 1.73
CA MET A 43 2.10 -1.74 2.56
C MET A 43 3.11 -2.84 2.21
N TYR A 44 2.66 -3.99 1.70
CA TYR A 44 3.46 -5.00 1.04
C TYR A 44 2.58 -5.99 0.27
N ASN A 45 2.79 -6.17 -1.04
CA ASN A 45 2.08 -7.20 -1.83
C ASN A 45 2.98 -8.08 -2.71
N GLY A 46 4.29 -7.95 -2.55
CA GLY A 46 5.29 -8.65 -3.38
C GLY A 46 5.46 -10.13 -3.04
N ALA A 47 6.05 -10.88 -3.97
CA ALA A 47 6.52 -12.23 -3.64
C ALA A 47 7.67 -12.13 -2.61
N PRO A 48 7.64 -12.91 -1.50
CA PRO A 48 8.61 -12.79 -0.42
C PRO A 48 10.02 -13.31 -0.76
N ASN A 49 10.27 -13.73 -2.00
CA ASN A 49 11.47 -14.46 -2.39
C ASN A 49 12.75 -13.60 -2.46
N ARG A 50 12.65 -12.26 -2.54
CA ARG A 50 13.81 -11.36 -2.62
C ARG A 50 14.50 -11.11 -1.27
N TYR A 51 13.82 -11.39 -0.16
CA TYR A 51 14.30 -11.05 1.18
C TYR A 51 14.53 -12.30 2.03
N ASN A 52 15.49 -12.20 2.94
CA ASN A 52 15.61 -13.03 4.13
C ASN A 52 14.77 -12.40 5.23
N TRP A 53 13.81 -13.16 5.75
CA TRP A 53 12.82 -12.67 6.71
C TRP A 53 13.20 -13.11 8.12
N THR A 54 13.04 -12.22 9.09
CA THR A 54 13.31 -12.51 10.51
C THR A 54 12.20 -11.92 11.36
N LEU A 55 11.53 -12.77 12.14
CA LEU A 55 10.60 -12.31 13.16
C LEU A 55 11.40 -11.84 14.38
N LYS A 56 11.33 -10.54 14.70
CA LYS A 56 12.05 -9.95 15.82
C LYS A 56 11.30 -10.08 17.15
N GLY A 57 10.01 -10.39 17.10
CA GLY A 57 9.14 -10.55 18.26
C GLY A 57 8.00 -9.54 18.26
N LYS A 58 7.42 -9.30 19.44
CA LYS A 58 6.34 -8.33 19.65
C LYS A 58 6.84 -7.12 20.42
N GLN A 59 6.21 -5.97 20.19
CA GLN A 59 6.33 -4.79 21.04
C GLN A 59 5.03 -3.99 21.04
N GLU A 60 4.90 -3.05 21.97
CA GLU A 60 3.82 -2.06 21.92
C GLU A 60 4.22 -0.88 21.04
N LEU A 61 3.31 -0.41 20.19
CA LEU A 61 3.50 0.71 19.29
C LEU A 61 2.21 1.53 19.18
N LEU A 62 2.34 2.86 19.05
CA LEU A 62 1.23 3.70 18.63
C LEU A 62 1.06 3.57 17.11
N ILE A 63 -0.06 3.02 16.67
CA ILE A 63 -0.40 2.87 15.25
C ILE A 63 -1.69 3.63 14.93
N PRO A 64 -1.86 4.13 13.68
CA PRO A 64 -3.13 4.69 13.27
C PRO A 64 -4.18 3.59 13.16
N TYR A 65 -5.33 3.79 13.80
CA TYR A 65 -6.37 2.77 13.90
C TYR A 65 -7.72 3.43 14.21
N ASN A 66 -8.81 2.85 13.71
CA ASN A 66 -10.15 3.42 13.83
C ASN A 66 -10.21 4.87 13.30
N ASP A 67 -9.53 5.13 12.16
CA ASP A 67 -9.39 6.43 11.52
C ASP A 67 -10.68 6.92 10.81
N TYR A 68 -11.85 6.76 11.44
CA TYR A 68 -13.15 7.09 10.85
C TYR A 68 -13.35 8.58 10.55
N ARG A 69 -12.65 9.47 11.28
CA ARG A 69 -12.67 10.92 10.98
C ARG A 69 -11.96 11.18 9.65
N LEU A 70 -10.78 10.60 9.48
CA LEU A 70 -10.01 10.66 8.24
C LEU A 70 -10.78 10.03 7.07
N HIS A 71 -11.55 8.96 7.30
CA HIS A 71 -12.36 8.29 6.28
C HIS A 71 -13.66 9.04 5.90
N SER A 72 -14.11 10.01 6.69
CA SER A 72 -15.46 10.58 6.53
C SER A 72 -15.61 11.42 5.26
N ASP A 73 -16.77 11.29 4.60
CA ASP A 73 -17.25 12.15 3.51
C ASP A 73 -17.47 13.63 3.89
N LYS A 74 -17.40 13.95 5.19
CA LYS A 74 -17.48 15.31 5.73
C LYS A 74 -16.15 16.06 5.64
N VAL A 75 -15.06 15.36 5.37
CA VAL A 75 -13.71 15.92 5.25
C VAL A 75 -13.34 16.06 3.78
N LYS A 76 -12.71 17.17 3.38
CA LYS A 76 -12.23 17.36 2.00
C LYS A 76 -10.76 17.02 1.86
N TYR A 77 -10.31 16.71 0.65
CA TYR A 77 -8.90 16.44 0.39
C TYR A 77 -8.00 17.61 0.77
N ALA A 78 -8.49 18.84 0.63
CA ALA A 78 -7.79 20.04 1.07
C ALA A 78 -7.62 20.15 2.60
N ASP A 79 -8.48 19.51 3.38
CA ASP A 79 -8.38 19.47 4.84
C ASP A 79 -7.42 18.36 5.32
N ILE A 80 -7.21 17.33 4.48
CA ILE A 80 -6.35 16.17 4.76
C ILE A 80 -4.91 16.44 4.33
N LEU A 81 -4.70 16.94 3.12
CA LEU A 81 -3.38 17.07 2.52
C LEU A 81 -2.72 18.38 2.92
N GLN A 82 -1.62 18.30 3.67
CA GLN A 82 -0.82 19.45 4.07
C GLN A 82 0.58 19.37 3.48
N ALA A 83 1.37 20.42 3.65
CA ALA A 83 2.75 20.42 3.18
C ALA A 83 3.59 19.40 3.98
N GLY A 84 4.00 18.31 3.33
CA GLY A 84 4.93 17.32 3.89
C GLY A 84 4.31 16.22 4.74
N HIS A 85 3.04 16.33 5.13
CA HIS A 85 2.31 15.31 5.89
C HIS A 85 0.79 15.45 5.70
N ILE A 86 0.02 14.45 6.15
CA ILE A 86 -1.43 14.60 6.30
C ILE A 86 -1.79 15.33 7.59
N ASN A 87 -2.99 15.89 7.68
CA ASN A 87 -3.47 16.60 8.86
C ASN A 87 -3.58 15.66 10.08
N PRO A 88 -2.77 15.84 11.14
CA PRO A 88 -2.75 14.94 12.29
C PRO A 88 -4.02 15.05 13.14
N ASP A 89 -4.77 16.15 13.08
CA ASP A 89 -6.01 16.32 13.86
C ASP A 89 -7.14 15.37 13.41
N LEU A 90 -7.01 14.83 12.19
CA LEU A 90 -7.95 13.85 11.62
C LEU A 90 -7.56 12.41 11.94
N VAL A 91 -6.32 12.19 12.41
CA VAL A 91 -5.76 10.87 12.66
C VAL A 91 -5.93 10.49 14.12
N ARG A 92 -6.21 9.22 14.37
CA ARG A 92 -6.33 8.60 15.67
C ARG A 92 -5.24 7.55 15.81
N TYR A 93 -4.32 7.79 16.75
CA TYR A 93 -3.34 6.80 17.16
C TYR A 93 -3.84 6.04 18.38
N GLU A 94 -3.68 4.72 18.33
CA GLU A 94 -4.00 3.81 19.42
C GLU A 94 -2.77 2.97 19.77
N LYS A 95 -2.65 2.59 21.05
CA LYS A 95 -1.58 1.72 21.50
C LYS A 95 -1.96 0.27 21.23
N HIS A 96 -1.23 -0.39 20.34
CA HIS A 96 -1.43 -1.78 19.97
C HIS A 96 -0.15 -2.58 20.19
N ARG A 97 -0.29 -3.91 20.24
CA ARG A 97 0.85 -4.80 20.13
C ARG A 97 1.07 -5.11 18.65
N VAL A 98 2.32 -5.06 18.22
CA VAL A 98 2.70 -5.33 16.83
C VAL A 98 3.79 -6.40 16.77
N TRP A 99 3.72 -7.26 15.76
CA TRP A 99 4.82 -8.08 15.34
C TRP A 99 5.82 -7.25 14.54
N VAL A 100 7.10 -7.38 14.88
CA VAL A 100 8.19 -6.73 14.15
C VAL A 100 8.84 -7.76 13.24
N VAL A 101 8.70 -7.56 11.93
CA VAL A 101 9.26 -8.44 10.92
C VAL A 101 10.29 -7.68 10.10
N GLU A 102 11.52 -8.18 10.09
CA GLU A 102 12.61 -7.60 9.33
C GLU A 102 12.83 -8.40 8.03
N ALA A 103 12.97 -7.68 6.92
CA ALA A 103 13.24 -8.23 5.60
C ALA A 103 14.55 -7.63 5.07
N ASN A 104 15.61 -8.43 5.05
CA ASN A 104 16.92 -8.06 4.50
C ASN A 104 17.09 -8.60 3.08
N LEU A 105 17.47 -7.75 2.13
CA LEU A 105 17.62 -8.15 0.73
C LEU A 105 18.65 -9.29 0.62
N LYS A 106 18.29 -10.35 -0.10
CA LYS A 106 19.20 -11.46 -0.33
C LYS A 106 20.41 -11.03 -1.15
N GLU A 107 21.54 -11.67 -0.87
CA GLU A 107 22.73 -11.55 -1.70
C GLU A 107 22.40 -11.85 -3.17
N ASN A 108 23.08 -11.15 -4.08
CA ASN A 108 22.91 -11.27 -5.53
C ASN A 108 21.48 -10.98 -6.06
N THR A 109 20.63 -10.37 -5.24
CA THR A 109 19.30 -9.88 -5.66
C THR A 109 19.32 -8.36 -5.75
N ARG A 110 18.68 -7.81 -6.79
CA ARG A 110 18.51 -6.35 -6.93
C ARG A 110 17.19 -5.90 -6.34
N HIS A 111 17.20 -4.80 -5.59
CA HIS A 111 16.02 -4.01 -5.23
C HIS A 111 16.50 -2.61 -4.85
N ILE A 112 15.64 -1.59 -4.96
CA ILE A 112 15.96 -0.25 -4.47
C ILE A 112 15.90 -0.13 -2.93
N TYR A 113 15.41 -1.17 -2.25
CA TYR A 113 15.29 -1.22 -0.80
C TYR A 113 16.15 -2.37 -0.29
N LYS A 114 17.19 -2.02 0.47
CA LYS A 114 18.13 -2.98 1.06
C LYS A 114 17.50 -3.72 2.24
N LYS A 115 16.72 -2.99 3.04
CA LYS A 115 16.04 -3.54 4.22
C LYS A 115 14.66 -2.91 4.37
N ARG A 116 13.71 -3.70 4.86
CA ARG A 116 12.40 -3.24 5.31
C ARG A 116 12.13 -3.78 6.70
N VAL A 117 11.50 -2.98 7.55
CA VAL A 117 10.94 -3.40 8.84
C VAL A 117 9.44 -3.19 8.77
N PHE A 118 8.69 -4.22 9.09
CA PHE A 118 7.23 -4.21 9.09
C PHE A 118 6.74 -4.30 10.53
N TYR A 119 5.84 -3.40 10.89
CA TYR A 119 5.11 -3.41 12.15
C TYR A 119 3.69 -3.86 11.84
N ILE A 120 3.47 -5.15 12.06
CA ILE A 120 2.23 -5.84 11.72
C ILE A 120 1.36 -5.88 12.96
N ASP A 121 0.17 -5.30 12.89
CA ASP A 121 -0.80 -5.32 13.98
C ASP A 121 -1.12 -6.76 14.41
N GLU A 122 -1.10 -7.03 15.72
CA GLU A 122 -1.27 -8.39 16.25
C GLU A 122 -2.69 -8.93 16.02
N ASP A 123 -3.69 -8.05 16.05
CA ASP A 123 -5.10 -8.46 16.01
C ASP A 123 -5.61 -8.57 14.57
N SER A 124 -5.21 -7.63 13.69
CA SER A 124 -5.71 -7.56 12.32
C SER A 124 -4.77 -8.13 11.25
N TRP A 125 -3.50 -8.33 11.57
CA TRP A 125 -2.44 -8.70 10.62
C TRP A 125 -2.16 -7.68 9.51
N GLN A 126 -2.75 -6.48 9.58
CA GLN A 126 -2.40 -5.37 8.70
C GLN A 126 -0.98 -4.90 9.02
N VAL A 127 -0.18 -4.63 7.98
CA VAL A 127 1.06 -3.87 8.17
C VAL A 127 0.67 -2.43 8.46
N ALA A 128 0.76 -2.00 9.72
CA ALA A 128 0.36 -0.67 10.13
C ALA A 128 1.42 0.38 9.80
N VAL A 129 2.70 0.01 9.95
CA VAL A 129 3.85 0.88 9.65
C VAL A 129 4.93 0.06 8.95
N THR A 130 5.65 0.68 8.02
CA THR A 130 6.88 0.11 7.47
C THR A 130 8.00 1.12 7.39
N ASP A 131 9.16 0.75 7.92
CA ASP A 131 10.40 1.49 7.71
C ASP A 131 11.18 0.85 6.57
N ILE A 132 11.64 1.68 5.64
CA ILE A 132 12.31 1.22 4.41
C ILE A 132 13.66 1.90 4.31
N TYR A 133 14.71 1.10 4.15
CA TYR A 133 16.10 1.55 4.15
C TYR A 133 16.74 1.35 2.77
N ASP A 134 17.56 2.31 2.34
CA ASP A 134 18.29 2.27 1.08
C ASP A 134 19.63 1.50 1.19
N ASN A 135 20.42 1.50 0.11
CA ASN A 135 21.70 0.80 0.06
C ASN A 135 22.80 1.42 0.94
N ARG A 136 22.60 2.63 1.45
CA ARG A 136 23.50 3.34 2.37
C ARG A 136 23.15 3.09 3.84
N ASP A 137 22.18 2.21 4.10
CA ASP A 137 21.62 1.95 5.44
C ASP A 137 20.90 3.17 6.05
N GLU A 138 20.49 4.12 5.22
CA GLU A 138 19.71 5.29 5.65
C GLU A 138 18.21 5.00 5.53
N LEU A 139 17.42 5.59 6.44
CA LEU A 139 15.96 5.59 6.30
C LEU A 139 15.58 6.34 5.03
N TYR A 140 14.98 5.62 4.10
CA TYR A 140 14.58 6.14 2.80
C TYR A 140 13.10 6.52 2.82
N ARG A 141 12.24 5.60 3.26
CA ARG A 141 10.80 5.81 3.32
C ARG A 141 10.17 5.28 4.59
N VAL A 142 9.08 5.92 4.98
CA VAL A 142 8.17 5.43 6.02
C VAL A 142 6.79 5.31 5.40
N GLY A 143 6.25 4.09 5.41
CA GLY A 143 4.85 3.84 5.07
C GLY A 143 4.01 3.78 6.34
N VAL A 144 2.81 4.33 6.29
CA VAL A 144 1.81 4.29 7.38
C VAL A 144 0.46 3.96 6.77
N ALA A 145 -0.19 2.89 7.25
CA ALA A 145 -1.54 2.51 6.85
C ALA A 145 -2.53 2.98 7.91
N HIS A 146 -3.45 3.85 7.51
CA HIS A 146 -4.54 4.35 8.33
C HIS A 146 -5.71 3.39 8.24
N ALA A 147 -5.90 2.57 9.28
CA ALA A 147 -6.85 1.48 9.27
C ALA A 147 -8.23 1.87 9.82
N ILE A 148 -9.28 1.29 9.22
CA ILE A 148 -10.64 1.28 9.75
C ILE A 148 -11.20 -0.15 9.72
N ASN A 149 -12.20 -0.41 10.56
CA ASN A 149 -13.02 -1.60 10.43
C ASN A 149 -14.24 -1.25 9.55
N TYR A 150 -14.33 -1.90 8.40
CA TYR A 150 -15.53 -1.91 7.57
C TYR A 150 -16.57 -2.82 8.21
N TYR A 151 -17.24 -2.29 9.22
CA TYR A 151 -18.17 -3.04 10.07
C TYR A 151 -19.38 -3.60 9.30
N ASP A 152 -19.75 -2.99 8.16
CA ASP A 152 -20.80 -3.50 7.27
C ASP A 152 -20.38 -4.79 6.52
N VAL A 153 -19.06 -5.02 6.35
CA VAL A 153 -18.48 -6.19 5.67
C VAL A 153 -17.39 -6.86 6.51
N PRO A 154 -17.67 -7.10 7.81
CA PRO A 154 -16.72 -7.22 8.94
C PRO A 154 -15.25 -7.49 8.57
N THR A 155 -14.59 -6.48 8.01
CA THR A 155 -13.22 -6.57 7.48
C THR A 155 -12.44 -5.34 7.89
N LEU A 156 -11.22 -5.52 8.38
CA LEU A 156 -10.31 -4.40 8.55
C LEU A 156 -9.56 -4.14 7.25
N TRP A 157 -9.43 -2.87 6.89
CA TRP A 157 -8.57 -2.46 5.78
C TRP A 157 -8.12 -1.01 5.96
N SER A 158 -7.10 -0.58 5.21
CA SER A 158 -6.69 0.82 5.22
C SER A 158 -7.66 1.68 4.41
N THR A 159 -8.02 2.85 4.97
CA THR A 159 -8.68 3.91 4.21
C THR A 159 -7.66 4.79 3.49
N LEU A 160 -6.45 4.90 4.04
CA LEU A 160 -5.41 5.75 3.48
C LEU A 160 -4.03 5.17 3.80
N ASP A 161 -3.22 4.91 2.78
CA ASP A 161 -1.81 4.60 2.93
C ASP A 161 -0.98 5.85 2.61
N VAL A 162 -0.04 6.17 3.49
CA VAL A 162 0.84 7.33 3.33
C VAL A 162 2.29 6.87 3.30
N PHE A 163 3.00 7.18 2.21
CA PHE A 163 4.44 6.95 2.08
C PHE A 163 5.17 8.29 2.09
N HIS A 164 6.05 8.49 3.07
CA HIS A 164 6.94 9.63 3.15
C HIS A 164 8.31 9.25 2.58
N ASP A 165 8.80 10.00 1.62
CA ASP A 165 10.14 9.91 1.06
C ASP A 165 11.03 10.97 1.71
N ILE A 166 11.89 10.52 2.64
CA ILE A 166 12.64 11.40 3.53
C ILE A 166 13.70 12.20 2.77
N GLN A 167 14.28 11.59 1.73
CA GLN A 167 15.36 12.17 0.95
C GLN A 167 14.84 13.30 0.06
N SER A 168 13.71 13.08 -0.63
CA SER A 168 13.09 14.09 -1.48
C SER A 168 12.19 15.07 -0.73
N ARG A 169 11.86 14.79 0.54
CA ARG A 169 10.90 15.56 1.37
C ARG A 169 9.52 15.66 0.74
N ARG A 170 9.09 14.56 0.14
CA ARG A 170 7.79 14.42 -0.52
C ARG A 170 7.04 13.28 0.13
N TYR A 171 5.72 13.28 0.00
CA TYR A 171 4.92 12.14 0.40
C TYR A 171 3.82 11.88 -0.63
N ILE A 172 3.28 10.68 -0.60
CA ILE A 172 2.09 10.31 -1.35
C ILE A 172 1.05 9.75 -0.38
N ALA A 173 -0.20 10.16 -0.59
CA ALA A 173 -1.38 9.65 0.08
C ALA A 173 -2.21 8.87 -0.94
N ILE A 174 -2.54 7.62 -0.62
CA ILE A 174 -3.19 6.65 -1.53
C ILE A 174 -4.43 6.11 -0.83
N GLY A 175 -5.58 6.12 -1.51
CA GLY A 175 -6.84 5.62 -0.94
C GLY A 175 -7.85 6.72 -0.59
N LEU A 176 -7.53 7.99 -0.84
CA LEU A 176 -8.47 9.10 -0.68
C LEU A 176 -9.77 8.84 -1.45
N ASP A 177 -10.85 8.65 -0.70
CA ASP A 177 -12.21 8.38 -1.19
C ASP A 177 -13.25 9.36 -0.65
N ASN A 178 -12.85 10.30 0.22
CA ASN A 178 -13.73 11.28 0.88
C ASN A 178 -14.58 12.13 -0.08
N GLU A 179 -14.07 12.40 -1.29
CA GLU A 179 -14.78 13.16 -2.33
C GLU A 179 -15.13 12.28 -3.55
N ALA A 180 -14.98 10.96 -3.42
CA ALA A 180 -15.27 9.97 -4.44
C ALA A 180 -16.46 9.09 -4.04
N LYS A 181 -16.89 8.22 -4.96
CA LYS A 181 -17.85 7.18 -4.62
C LYS A 181 -17.13 6.06 -3.88
N MET A 182 -17.71 5.66 -2.75
CA MET A 182 -17.20 4.58 -1.93
C MET A 182 -17.23 3.23 -2.64
N TYR A 183 -16.43 2.27 -2.15
CA TYR A 183 -16.44 0.89 -2.63
C TYR A 183 -17.85 0.28 -2.58
N ASP A 184 -18.24 -0.39 -3.67
CA ASP A 184 -19.49 -1.14 -3.75
C ASP A 184 -19.21 -2.61 -3.41
N PHE A 185 -19.32 -2.95 -2.13
CA PHE A 185 -19.13 -4.30 -1.63
C PHE A 185 -20.26 -5.28 -2.03
N SER A 186 -21.35 -4.79 -2.63
CA SER A 186 -22.45 -5.65 -3.09
C SER A 186 -22.16 -6.32 -4.45
N LYS A 187 -21.10 -5.88 -5.15
CA LYS A 187 -20.72 -6.36 -6.47
C LYS A 187 -20.46 -7.87 -6.47
N GLN A 188 -21.25 -8.58 -7.27
CA GLN A 188 -21.03 -10.00 -7.57
C GLN A 188 -20.07 -10.12 -8.75
N LEU A 189 -18.81 -10.47 -8.48
CA LEU A 189 -17.78 -10.69 -9.49
C LEU A 189 -17.59 -12.19 -9.74
N ASN A 190 -17.26 -12.57 -10.98
CA ASN A 190 -16.95 -13.95 -11.36
C ASN A 190 -15.63 -14.01 -12.16
N GLU A 191 -15.13 -15.22 -12.41
CA GLU A 191 -13.85 -15.42 -13.10
C GLU A 191 -13.75 -14.72 -14.46
N ARG A 192 -14.86 -14.55 -15.19
CA ARG A 192 -14.86 -13.92 -16.51
C ARG A 192 -14.55 -12.43 -16.43
N ASP A 193 -14.77 -11.81 -15.27
CA ASP A 193 -14.46 -10.39 -15.02
C ASP A 193 -12.94 -10.17 -14.88
N PHE A 194 -12.18 -11.21 -14.49
CA PHE A 194 -10.73 -11.17 -14.30
C PHE A 194 -9.95 -11.67 -15.53
N THR A 195 -10.45 -11.37 -16.73
CA THR A 195 -9.81 -11.77 -18.00
C THR A 195 -9.29 -10.57 -18.80
N PRO A 196 -8.24 -10.74 -19.62
CA PRO A 196 -7.81 -9.69 -20.56
C PRO A 196 -8.92 -9.23 -21.51
N ALA A 197 -9.87 -10.12 -21.83
CA ALA A 197 -11.03 -9.79 -22.65
C ALA A 197 -12.02 -8.87 -21.91
N ALA A 198 -12.28 -9.12 -20.62
CA ALA A 198 -13.10 -8.24 -19.79
C ALA A 198 -12.48 -6.85 -19.66
N LEU A 199 -11.17 -6.77 -19.38
CA LEU A 199 -10.45 -5.49 -19.31
C LEU A 199 -10.58 -4.67 -20.62
N ARG A 200 -10.53 -5.35 -21.78
CA ARG A 200 -10.74 -4.71 -23.09
C ARG A 200 -12.17 -4.20 -23.28
N ARG A 201 -13.17 -4.93 -22.78
CA ARG A 201 -14.59 -4.57 -22.86
C ARG A 201 -14.89 -3.35 -22.00
N GLU A 202 -14.29 -3.30 -20.81
CA GLU A 202 -14.44 -2.20 -19.87
C GLU A 202 -13.77 -0.91 -20.36
N GLY A 203 -12.52 -0.98 -20.84
CA GLY A 203 -11.81 0.19 -21.37
C GLY A 203 -12.38 0.79 -22.67
N ARG A 204 -13.47 0.24 -23.22
CA ARG A 204 -14.22 0.81 -24.36
C ARG A 204 -15.45 1.60 -23.93
N ARG A 205 -15.91 1.44 -22.68
CA ARG A 205 -16.99 2.22 -22.09
C ARG A 205 -16.43 3.53 -21.55
#